data_AF-A0A0D6E7N1-F1
#
_entry.id   AF-A0A0D6E7N1-F1
#
_cell.length_a   1.000
_cell.length_b   1.000
_cell.length_c   1.000
_cell.angle_alpha   90.00
_cell.angle_beta   90.00
_cell.angle_gamma   90.00
#
_symmetry.space_group_name_H-M   'P 1'
#
loop_
_entity.id
_entity.type
_entity.pdbx_description
1 polymer ?
#
loop_
_entity_poly.entity_id
_entity_poly.type
_entity_poly.pdbx_seq_one_letter_code
_entity_poly.pdbx_strand_id
1 'polypeptide(L)'
;MVNFAAPSDHDKVKTLVERELETFIYLAHLSHMYRPNYMMPTKNKILTERESECLYWASMGKTYAEVGMILGITERTVKYHINVSATKLNACNVRQALTAAIKNNEI
;
A
#
# COMPACT_ATOMS: atom_id res chain seq x y z
N MET A 1 -34.50 6.86 -25.80
CA MET A 1 -33.92 7.08 -24.45
C MET A 1 -34.19 5.82 -23.63
N VAL A 2 -33.16 5.12 -23.15
CA VAL A 2 -33.31 3.94 -22.27
C VAL A 2 -33.44 4.45 -20.83
N ASN A 3 -34.49 4.05 -20.11
CA ASN A 3 -34.76 4.56 -18.76
C ASN A 3 -34.30 3.54 -17.71
N PHE A 4 -33.16 3.78 -17.07
CA PHE A 4 -32.52 2.83 -16.16
C PHE A 4 -33.33 2.43 -14.90
N ALA A 5 -34.57 2.92 -14.72
CA ALA A 5 -35.41 2.68 -13.54
C ALA A 5 -36.64 1.75 -13.78
N ALA A 6 -36.89 1.28 -15.01
CA ALA A 6 -38.01 0.37 -15.29
C ALA A 6 -37.59 -1.11 -15.27
N PRO A 7 -38.37 -2.02 -14.65
CA PRO A 7 -38.04 -3.46 -14.59
C PRO A 7 -37.84 -4.10 -15.98
N SER A 8 -38.57 -3.63 -16.99
CA SER A 8 -38.45 -4.09 -18.38
C SER A 8 -37.15 -3.68 -19.07
N ASP A 9 -36.45 -2.67 -18.53
CA ASP A 9 -35.17 -2.23 -19.07
C ASP A 9 -34.01 -3.11 -18.54
N HIS A 10 -34.20 -3.86 -17.44
CA HIS A 10 -33.23 -4.87 -16.98
C HIS A 10 -33.09 -6.03 -17.97
N ASP A 11 -34.21 -6.55 -18.50
CA ASP A 11 -34.20 -7.64 -19.48
C ASP A 11 -33.60 -7.19 -20.82
N LYS A 12 -33.84 -5.93 -21.23
CA LYS A 12 -33.22 -5.35 -22.43
C LYS A 12 -31.71 -5.19 -22.26
N VAL A 13 -31.26 -4.75 -21.08
CA VAL A 13 -29.83 -4.66 -20.78
C VAL A 13 -29.19 -6.05 -20.78
N LYS A 14 -29.84 -7.03 -20.16
CA LYS A 14 -29.36 -8.42 -20.12
C LYS A 14 -29.22 -9.01 -21.52
N THR A 15 -30.26 -8.90 -22.34
CA THR A 15 -30.23 -9.38 -23.73
C THR A 15 -29.20 -8.65 -24.59
N LEU A 16 -28.98 -7.35 -24.37
CA LEU A 16 -27.93 -6.60 -25.05
C LEU A 16 -26.52 -7.05 -24.63
N VAL A 17 -26.31 -7.30 -23.33
CA VAL A 17 -25.03 -7.81 -22.79
C VAL A 17 -24.76 -9.22 -23.29
N GLU A 18 -25.78 -10.09 -23.33
CA GLU A 18 -25.66 -11.44 -23.88
C GLU A 18 -25.35 -11.42 -25.37
N ARG A 19 -25.96 -10.51 -26.14
CA ARG A 19 -25.71 -10.38 -27.58
C ARG A 19 -24.31 -9.83 -27.89
N GLU A 20 -23.84 -8.87 -27.10
CA GLU A 20 -22.58 -8.16 -27.34
C GLU A 20 -21.45 -8.64 -26.42
N LEU A 21 -21.58 -9.83 -25.84
CA LEU A 21 -20.73 -10.35 -24.76
C LEU A 21 -19.23 -10.31 -25.12
N GLU A 22 -18.90 -10.66 -26.36
CA GLU A 22 -17.53 -10.63 -26.87
C GLU A 22 -16.95 -9.22 -26.86
N THR A 23 -17.73 -8.21 -27.24
CA THR A 23 -17.28 -6.80 -27.22
C THR A 23 -17.07 -6.32 -25.80
N PHE A 24 -17.92 -6.70 -24.85
CA PHE A 24 -17.75 -6.37 -23.44
C PHE A 24 -16.50 -7.01 -22.85
N ILE A 25 -16.26 -8.30 -23.13
CA ILE A 25 -15.05 -9.00 -22.69
C ILE A 25 -13.81 -8.35 -23.30
N TYR A 26 -13.84 -8.05 -24.60
CA TYR A 26 -12.73 -7.41 -25.28
C TYR A 26 -12.44 -6.01 -24.71
N LEU A 27 -13.47 -5.20 -24.50
CA LEU A 27 -13.33 -3.87 -23.87
C LEU A 27 -12.82 -3.97 -22.44
N ALA A 28 -13.25 -4.98 -21.67
CA ALA A 28 -12.72 -5.23 -20.33
C ALA A 28 -11.24 -5.57 -20.38
N HIS A 29 -10.82 -6.47 -21.29
CA HIS A 29 -9.41 -6.82 -21.49
C HIS A 29 -8.58 -5.61 -21.90
N LEU A 30 -9.05 -4.82 -22.87
CA LEU A 30 -8.37 -3.59 -23.28
C LEU A 30 -8.31 -2.57 -22.14
N SER A 31 -9.38 -2.42 -21.35
CA SER A 31 -9.41 -1.52 -20.19
C SER A 31 -8.43 -1.95 -19.10
N HIS A 32 -8.22 -3.25 -18.89
CA HIS A 32 -7.21 -3.77 -17.99
C HIS A 32 -5.79 -3.59 -18.55
N MET A 33 -5.60 -3.87 -19.84
CA MET A 33 -4.29 -3.78 -20.52
C MET A 33 -3.79 -2.34 -20.65
N TYR A 34 -4.70 -1.40 -20.92
CA TYR A 34 -4.44 0.04 -21.05
C TYR A 34 -4.87 0.84 -19.84
N ARG A 35 -5.14 0.19 -18.70
CA ARG A 35 -5.40 0.91 -17.45
C ARG A 35 -4.21 1.86 -17.28
N PRO A 36 -4.41 3.18 -17.38
CA PRO A 36 -3.33 4.09 -17.10
C PRO A 36 -2.89 3.74 -15.70
N ASN A 37 -1.57 3.60 -15.50
CA ASN A 37 -1.03 3.78 -14.16
C ASN A 37 -1.34 5.24 -13.81
N TYR A 38 -2.60 5.51 -13.42
CA TYR A 38 -2.90 6.59 -12.52
C TYR A 38 -1.88 6.36 -11.42
N MET A 39 -0.88 7.23 -11.39
CA MET A 39 0.08 7.31 -10.32
C MET A 39 -0.79 7.31 -9.08
N MET A 40 -0.92 6.14 -8.46
CA MET A 40 -1.57 6.01 -7.17
C MET A 40 -0.82 7.06 -6.36
N PRO A 41 -1.49 8.07 -5.78
CA PRO A 41 -0.80 9.11 -5.03
C PRO A 41 0.17 8.36 -4.13
N THR A 42 1.47 8.59 -4.34
CA THR A 42 2.54 7.82 -3.68
C THR A 42 2.12 7.78 -2.24
N LYS A 43 1.73 6.60 -1.75
CA LYS A 43 1.08 6.46 -0.46
C LYS A 43 1.94 7.24 0.50
N ASN A 44 1.40 8.33 1.07
CA ASN A 44 2.20 9.21 1.93
C ASN A 44 2.87 8.30 2.95
N LYS A 45 4.21 8.24 2.90
CA LYS A 45 4.97 7.35 3.77
C LYS A 45 4.53 7.61 5.20
N ILE A 46 4.08 6.56 5.88
CA ILE A 46 3.67 6.58 7.27
C ILE A 46 4.88 6.92 8.14
N LEU A 47 6.06 6.40 7.77
CA LEU A 47 7.30 6.64 8.47
C LEU A 47 8.05 7.84 7.90
N THR A 48 8.69 8.59 8.80
CA THR A 48 9.75 9.53 8.41
C THR A 48 10.99 8.77 7.96
N GLU A 49 11.89 9.46 7.24
CA GLU A 49 13.17 8.88 6.80
C GLU A 49 13.96 8.30 7.98
N ARG A 50 14.12 9.05 9.08
CA ARG A 50 14.84 8.59 10.29
C ARG A 50 14.19 7.38 10.96
N GLU A 51 12.87 7.34 11.00
CA GLU A 51 12.11 6.20 11.51
C GLU A 51 12.33 4.94 10.65
N SER A 52 12.38 5.10 9.32
CA SER A 52 12.64 4.01 8.38
C SER A 52 14.08 3.51 8.44
N GLU A 53 15.07 4.40 8.55
CA GLU A 53 16.49 4.06 8.70
C GLU A 53 16.76 3.28 9.99
N CYS A 54 16.23 3.75 11.12
CA CYS A 54 16.39 3.06 12.41
C CYS A 54 15.77 1.66 12.36
N LEU A 55 14.56 1.56 11.79
CA LEU A 55 13.85 0.28 11.67
C LEU A 55 14.57 -0.68 10.71
N TYR A 56 15.14 -0.18 9.61
CA TYR A 56 15.92 -0.95 8.66
C TYR A 56 17.16 -1.57 9.31
N TRP A 57 18.01 -0.78 9.96
CA TRP A 57 19.23 -1.32 10.57
C TRP A 57 18.92 -2.28 11.74
N ALA A 58 17.89 -1.98 12.53
CA ALA A 58 17.42 -2.90 13.56
C ALA A 58 16.91 -4.23 12.96
N SER A 59 16.25 -4.19 11.80
CA SER A 59 15.80 -5.40 11.09
C SER A 59 16.93 -6.27 10.58
N MET A 60 18.07 -5.66 10.26
CA MET A 60 19.32 -6.34 9.89
C MET A 60 20.05 -6.96 11.09
N GLY A 61 19.46 -6.89 12.29
CA GLY A 61 20.00 -7.50 13.50
C GLY A 61 20.99 -6.62 14.28
N LYS A 62 21.11 -5.33 13.92
CA LYS A 62 21.94 -4.38 14.68
C LYS A 62 21.28 -4.03 16.02
N THR A 63 22.10 -3.93 17.06
CA THR A 63 21.68 -3.42 18.37
C THR A 63 21.43 -1.91 18.29
N TYR A 64 20.62 -1.35 19.19
CA TYR A 64 20.30 0.09 19.17
C TYR A 64 21.53 0.98 19.30
N ALA A 65 22.56 0.54 20.02
CA ALA A 65 23.83 1.24 20.12
C ALA A 65 24.57 1.25 18.77
N GLU A 66 24.64 0.11 18.07
CA GLU A 66 25.24 0.03 16.73
C GLU A 66 24.48 0.85 15.69
N VAL A 67 23.15 0.83 15.72
CA VAL A 67 22.32 1.68 14.86
C VAL A 67 22.63 3.16 15.13
N GLY A 68 22.78 3.54 16.40
CA GLY A 68 23.15 4.89 16.79
C GLY A 68 24.52 5.30 16.26
N MET A 69 25.50 4.40 16.33
CA MET A 69 26.82 4.61 15.74
C MET A 69 26.76 4.77 14.21
N ILE A 70 25.95 3.96 13.52
CA ILE A 70 25.80 4.03 12.06
C ILE A 70 25.14 5.34 11.62
N LEU A 71 24.10 5.79 12.33
CA LEU A 71 23.30 6.95 11.96
C LEU A 71 23.78 8.27 12.59
N GLY A 72 24.80 8.23 13.45
CA GLY A 72 25.34 9.40 14.15
C GLY A 72 24.39 9.99 15.21
N ILE A 73 23.58 9.15 15.86
CA ILE A 73 22.62 9.55 16.91
C ILE A 73 22.77 8.68 18.16
N THR A 74 22.23 9.14 19.29
CA THR A 74 22.33 8.36 20.54
C THR A 74 21.42 7.12 20.50
N GLU A 75 21.78 6.07 21.26
CA GLU A 75 20.95 4.88 21.44
C GLU A 75 19.52 5.24 21.91
N ARG A 76 19.41 6.23 22.79
CA ARG A 76 18.11 6.75 23.26
C ARG A 76 17.27 7.28 22.10
N THR A 77 17.87 8.01 21.17
CA THR A 77 17.21 8.56 19.97
C THR A 77 16.77 7.44 19.03
N VAL A 78 17.60 6.40 18.84
CA VAL A 78 17.22 5.21 18.07
C VAL A 78 16.00 4.52 18.69
N LYS A 79 16.03 4.27 20.00
CA LYS A 79 14.91 3.64 20.71
C LYS A 79 13.63 4.46 20.59
N TYR A 80 13.74 5.79 20.65
CA TYR A 80 12.62 6.70 20.41
C TYR A 80 12.04 6.50 19.00
N HIS A 81 12.86 6.58 17.94
CA HIS A 81 12.38 6.41 16.57
C HIS A 81 11.73 5.04 16.35
N ILE A 82 12.33 3.95 16.84
CA ILE A 82 11.77 2.61 16.70
C ILE A 82 10.41 2.49 17.41
N ASN A 83 10.25 3.05 18.60
CA ASN A 83 8.97 3.06 19.31
C ASN A 83 7.90 3.87 18.56
N VAL A 84 8.27 5.01 17.99
CA VAL A 84 7.36 5.82 17.16
C VAL A 84 6.97 5.04 15.89
N SER A 85 7.92 4.41 15.20
CA SER A 85 7.65 3.57 14.03
C SER A 85 6.70 2.43 14.36
N ALA A 86 6.93 1.71 15.46
CA ALA A 86 6.07 0.61 15.90
C ALA A 86 4.65 1.10 16.20
N THR A 87 4.51 2.26 16.85
CA THR A 87 3.22 2.88 17.14
C THR A 87 2.48 3.26 15.85
N LYS A 88 3.16 3.94 14.92
CA LYS A 88 2.59 4.34 13.62
C LYS A 88 2.15 3.16 12.75
N LEU A 89 2.84 2.02 12.88
CA LEU A 89 2.55 0.79 12.15
C LEU A 89 1.64 -0.18 12.92
N ASN A 90 1.13 0.19 14.11
CA ASN A 90 0.34 -0.66 14.98
C ASN A 90 1.01 -2.03 15.25
N ALA A 91 2.30 -2.01 15.54
CA ALA A 91 3.12 -3.19 15.78
C ALA A 91 3.62 -3.27 17.23
N CYS A 92 3.68 -4.48 17.78
CA CYS A 92 4.12 -4.71 19.16
C CYS A 92 5.63 -4.97 19.28
N ASN A 93 6.31 -5.27 18.17
CA ASN A 93 7.75 -5.53 18.14
C ASN A 93 8.38 -5.12 16.80
N VAL A 94 9.72 -5.05 16.78
CA VAL A 94 10.51 -4.62 15.61
C VAL A 94 10.24 -5.48 14.38
N ARG A 95 10.05 -6.79 14.56
CA ARG A 95 9.79 -7.73 13.43
C ARG A 95 8.41 -7.48 12.83
N GLN A 96 7.38 -7.29 13.65
CA GLN A 96 6.04 -6.92 13.20
C GLN A 96 6.04 -5.55 12.53
N ALA A 97 6.78 -4.59 13.08
CA ALA A 97 6.94 -3.26 12.49
C ALA A 97 7.60 -3.36 11.12
N LEU A 98 8.66 -4.16 10.96
CA LEU A 98 9.29 -4.40 9.66
C LEU A 98 8.31 -5.01 8.65
N THR A 99 7.60 -6.08 9.02
CA THR A 99 6.64 -6.72 8.11
C THR A 99 5.54 -5.76 7.68
N ALA A 100 5.06 -4.91 8.60
CA ALA A 100 4.08 -3.87 8.30
C ALA A 100 4.67 -2.77 7.41
N ALA A 101 5.93 -2.37 7.63
CA ALA A 101 6.64 -1.39 6.81
C ALA A 101 6.80 -1.87 5.36
N ILE A 102 7.23 -3.11 5.15
CA ILE A 102 7.37 -3.72 3.81
C ILE A 102 6.00 -3.80 3.13
N LYS A 103 4.95 -4.25 3.84
CA LYS A 103 3.58 -4.29 3.31
C LYS A 103 3.06 -2.91 2.88
N ASN A 104 3.54 -1.86 3.54
CA ASN A 104 3.16 -0.48 3.25
C ASN A 104 4.10 0.24 2.26
N ASN A 105 5.15 -0.43 1.75
CA ASN A 105 6.21 0.15 0.90
C ASN A 105 6.98 1.32 1.58
N GLU A 106 7.25 1.19 2.87
CA GLU A 106 7.95 2.22 3.68
C GLU A 106 9.48 2.07 3.64
N ILE A 107 9.95 0.82 3.56
CA ILE A 107 11.35 0.33 3.52
C ILE A 107 11.42 -0.70 2.40
#